data_AF-A0A4R6KXN2-F1
#
_entry.id   AF-A0A4R6KXN2-F1
#
_cell.length_a   1.000
_cell.length_b   1.000
_cell.length_c   1.000
_cell.angle_alpha   90.00
_cell.angle_beta   90.00
_cell.angle_gamma   90.00
#
_symmetry.space_group_name_H-M   'P 1'
#
loop_
_entity.id
_entity.type
_entity.pdbx_description
1 polymer ?
#
loop_
_entity_poly.entity_id
_entity_poly.type
_entity_poly.pdbx_seq_one_letter_code
_entity_poly.pdbx_strand_id
1 'polypeptide(L)'
;MTGLGWALVDSWTIARRTLMHWRMQPGLVLFTWFFPVLMLLMFGGLLGGAMEFPDGSSYYELLVPGIFALSMLFGLEGTMTAVTTDVSKGVTDRFRSLPMSSAAVVLGRCIADMLDSLVTLVVLAATGLALGWRWHEGLPSALAAFGLLLLLRFALLWVGIFIGLTVKNAQSVTMVQVLVWPVGFLSSAFVATSTMPDWLGTVAQWNPLSATATASRALFGNPDPSATATWIGTHAGLAALIAPLVLTAIFLPLSAHRFRTLSR
;
A
#
# COMPACT_ATOMS: atom_id res chain seq x y z
N MET A 1 -5.04 -17.31 -31.10
CA MET A 1 -4.81 -16.37 -29.99
C MET A 1 -3.65 -16.90 -29.16
N THR A 2 -2.60 -16.11 -28.94
CA THR A 2 -1.36 -16.54 -28.28
C THR A 2 -1.60 -16.91 -26.81
N GLY A 3 -0.75 -17.75 -26.22
CA GLY A 3 -0.84 -18.14 -24.80
C GLY A 3 -0.84 -16.95 -23.82
N LEU A 4 -0.29 -15.81 -24.24
CA LEU A 4 -0.33 -14.54 -23.49
C LEU A 4 -1.73 -13.92 -23.43
N GLY A 5 -2.52 -14.05 -24.51
CA GLY A 5 -3.91 -13.59 -24.55
C GLY A 5 -4.82 -14.39 -23.62
N TRP A 6 -4.63 -15.71 -23.57
CA TRP A 6 -5.33 -16.57 -22.62
C TRP A 6 -4.97 -16.24 -21.17
N ALA A 7 -3.68 -16.03 -20.86
CA ALA A 7 -3.25 -15.65 -19.52
C ALA A 7 -3.86 -14.33 -19.03
N LEU A 8 -4.04 -13.34 -19.92
CA LEU A 8 -4.69 -12.07 -19.58
C LEU A 8 -6.19 -12.24 -19.32
N VAL A 9 -6.88 -13.02 -20.16
CA VAL A 9 -8.33 -13.31 -20.00
C VAL A 9 -8.58 -14.10 -18.71
N ASP A 10 -7.74 -15.07 -18.41
CA ASP A 10 -7.83 -15.88 -17.18
C ASP A 10 -7.57 -15.01 -15.94
N SER A 11 -6.54 -14.15 -15.99
CA SER A 11 -6.24 -13.21 -14.90
C SER A 11 -7.40 -12.25 -14.65
N TRP A 12 -8.01 -11.72 -15.71
CA TRP A 12 -9.18 -10.84 -15.60
C TRP A 12 -10.41 -11.57 -15.05
N THR A 13 -10.62 -12.83 -15.42
CA THR A 13 -11.71 -13.65 -14.91
C THR A 13 -11.58 -13.89 -13.41
N ILE A 14 -10.36 -14.15 -12.94
CA ILE A 14 -10.05 -14.29 -11.51
C ILE A 14 -10.23 -12.95 -10.78
N ALA A 15 -9.75 -11.85 -11.36
CA ALA A 15 -9.97 -10.52 -10.79
C ALA A 15 -11.46 -10.20 -10.64
N ARG A 16 -12.25 -10.48 -11.68
CA ARG A 16 -13.71 -10.31 -11.67
C ARG A 16 -14.39 -11.15 -10.59
N ARG A 17 -13.93 -12.39 -10.38
CA ARG A 17 -14.42 -13.24 -9.27
C ARG A 17 -14.14 -12.62 -7.91
N THR A 18 -12.95 -12.05 -7.70
CA THR A 18 -12.61 -11.35 -6.45
C THR A 18 -13.48 -10.12 -6.24
N LEU A 19 -13.67 -9.31 -7.29
CA LEU A 19 -14.57 -8.15 -7.27
C LEU A 19 -16.03 -8.54 -7.00
N MET A 20 -16.49 -9.68 -7.52
CA MET A 20 -17.83 -10.21 -7.23
C MET A 20 -17.97 -10.65 -5.77
N HIS A 21 -16.94 -11.25 -5.17
CA HIS A 21 -16.97 -11.56 -3.73
C HIS A 21 -17.06 -10.29 -2.88
N TRP A 22 -16.36 -9.22 -3.29
CA TRP A 22 -16.45 -7.91 -2.63
C TRP A 22 -17.86 -7.31 -2.73
N ARG A 23 -18.50 -7.43 -3.91
CA ARG A 23 -19.90 -7.02 -4.08
C ARG A 23 -20.86 -7.81 -3.18
N MET A 24 -20.56 -9.06 -2.86
CA MET A 24 -21.34 -9.90 -1.94
C MET A 24 -21.06 -9.59 -0.46
N GLN A 25 -19.94 -8.92 -0.14
CA GLN A 25 -19.56 -8.52 1.22
C GLN A 25 -19.34 -7.01 1.31
N PRO A 26 -20.37 -6.20 1.00
CA PRO A 26 -20.21 -4.75 0.89
C PRO A 26 -19.75 -4.10 2.20
N GLY A 27 -20.19 -4.60 3.35
CA GLY A 27 -19.82 -4.04 4.65
C GLY A 27 -18.31 -4.07 4.93
N LEU A 28 -17.63 -5.16 4.57
CA LEU A 28 -16.20 -5.31 4.81
C LEU A 28 -15.38 -4.40 3.87
N VAL A 29 -15.79 -4.33 2.60
CA VAL A 29 -15.15 -3.49 1.58
C VAL A 29 -15.30 -2.00 1.90
N LEU A 30 -16.53 -1.59 2.28
CA LEU A 30 -16.78 -0.22 2.73
C LEU A 30 -15.94 0.09 3.96
N PHE A 31 -15.86 -0.80 4.93
CA PHE A 31 -15.02 -0.59 6.11
C PHE A 31 -13.55 -0.36 5.74
N THR A 32 -12.99 -1.13 4.81
CA THR A 32 -11.62 -0.95 4.32
C THR A 32 -11.40 0.43 3.69
N TRP A 33 -12.36 0.95 2.93
CA TRP A 33 -12.24 2.28 2.30
C TRP A 33 -12.48 3.43 3.27
N PHE A 34 -13.42 3.26 4.22
CA PHE A 34 -13.81 4.30 5.17
C PHE A 34 -12.90 4.36 6.40
N PHE A 35 -12.22 3.27 6.77
CA PHE A 35 -11.33 3.29 7.94
C PHE A 35 -10.19 4.32 7.79
N PRO A 36 -9.46 4.39 6.66
CA PRO A 36 -8.47 5.44 6.44
C PRO A 36 -9.08 6.85 6.41
N VAL A 37 -10.32 7.00 5.93
CA VAL A 37 -11.05 8.28 5.95
C VAL A 37 -11.34 8.70 7.40
N LEU A 38 -11.77 7.77 8.24
CA LEU A 38 -11.99 8.02 9.66
C LEU A 38 -10.68 8.42 10.36
N MET A 39 -9.58 7.73 10.07
CA MET A 39 -8.25 8.13 10.56
C MET A 39 -7.88 9.54 10.10
N LEU A 40 -8.16 9.89 8.84
CA LEU A 40 -7.90 11.22 8.30
C LEU A 40 -8.72 12.30 8.97
N LEU A 41 -10.00 12.05 9.24
CA LEU A 41 -10.88 12.96 9.98
C LEU A 41 -10.46 13.09 11.44
N MET A 42 -10.13 11.97 12.09
CA MET A 42 -9.69 11.94 13.48
C MET A 42 -8.38 12.71 13.61
N PHE A 43 -7.32 12.36 12.89
CA PHE A 43 -6.04 13.05 13.01
C PHE A 43 -6.11 14.47 12.47
N GLY A 44 -6.77 14.70 11.34
CA GLY A 44 -6.91 16.03 10.75
C GLY A 44 -7.68 17.00 11.64
N GLY A 45 -8.80 16.56 12.22
CA GLY A 45 -9.61 17.39 13.13
C GLY A 45 -9.02 17.50 14.54
N LEU A 46 -8.49 16.41 15.09
CA LEU A 46 -8.03 16.35 16.48
C LEU A 46 -6.62 16.94 16.67
N LEU A 47 -5.68 16.68 15.74
CA LEU A 47 -4.34 17.29 15.78
C LEU A 47 -4.27 18.61 15.02
N GLY A 48 -5.07 18.80 13.96
CA GLY A 48 -5.06 20.05 13.21
C GLY A 48 -5.49 21.26 14.03
N GLY A 49 -6.38 21.07 15.02
CA GLY A 49 -6.71 22.13 15.99
C GLY A 49 -5.63 22.37 17.06
N ALA A 50 -4.66 21.47 17.20
CA ALA A 50 -3.58 21.55 18.19
C ALA A 50 -2.20 21.92 17.58
N MET A 51 -2.05 21.79 16.25
CA MET A 51 -0.82 22.03 15.51
C MET A 51 -0.96 23.33 14.71
N GLU A 52 -0.39 24.42 15.20
CA GLU A 52 -0.21 25.66 14.44
C GLU A 52 1.09 25.59 13.64
N PHE A 53 1.00 25.67 12.30
CA PHE A 53 2.17 25.80 11.44
C PHE A 53 2.58 27.28 11.32
N PRO A 54 3.85 27.66 11.49
CA PRO A 54 4.32 29.06 11.46
C PRO A 54 3.99 29.82 10.16
N ASP A 55 3.82 29.08 9.08
CA ASP A 55 3.54 29.49 7.71
C ASP A 55 2.04 29.52 7.36
N GLY A 56 1.16 29.11 8.30
CA GLY A 56 -0.28 29.04 8.09
C GLY A 56 -0.74 27.89 7.19
N SER A 57 0.17 26.96 6.87
CA SER A 57 -0.16 25.74 6.11
C SER A 57 -1.06 24.82 6.92
N SER A 58 -1.97 24.15 6.21
CA SER A 58 -2.97 23.27 6.84
C SER A 58 -2.32 21.95 7.22
N TYR A 59 -2.55 21.44 8.44
CA TYR A 59 -2.07 20.11 8.85
C TYR A 59 -2.48 18.99 7.87
N TYR A 60 -3.60 19.18 7.16
CA TYR A 60 -4.06 18.29 6.11
C TYR A 60 -3.06 18.15 4.95
N GLU A 61 -2.24 19.15 4.64
CA GLU A 61 -1.19 19.11 3.62
C GLU A 61 -0.09 18.10 3.95
N LEU A 62 0.29 18.03 5.22
CA LEU A 62 1.25 17.05 5.72
C LEU A 62 0.61 15.65 5.88
N LEU A 63 -0.62 15.62 6.39
CA LEU A 63 -1.30 14.40 6.82
C LEU A 63 -1.79 13.54 5.65
N VAL A 64 -2.43 14.15 4.64
CA VAL A 64 -3.13 13.43 3.57
C VAL A 64 -2.19 12.51 2.77
N PRO A 65 -1.02 12.98 2.27
CA PRO A 65 -0.09 12.09 1.56
C PRO A 65 0.48 10.98 2.47
N GLY A 66 0.65 11.25 3.76
CA GLY A 66 1.06 10.26 4.76
C GLY A 66 0.03 9.14 4.91
N ILE A 67 -1.26 9.50 5.01
CA ILE A 67 -2.36 8.54 5.09
C ILE A 67 -2.51 7.75 3.79
N PHE A 68 -2.29 8.34 2.62
CA PHE A 68 -2.27 7.60 1.37
C PHE A 68 -1.21 6.49 1.41
N ALA A 69 0.01 6.82 1.81
CA ALA A 69 1.11 5.87 1.89
C ALA A 69 0.82 4.76 2.92
N LEU A 70 0.32 5.14 4.10
CA LEU A 70 -0.05 4.19 5.16
C LEU A 70 -1.17 3.23 4.73
N SER A 71 -2.14 3.73 3.96
CA SER A 71 -3.21 2.89 3.39
C SER A 71 -2.64 1.83 2.45
N MET A 72 -1.58 2.15 1.70
CA MET A 72 -0.89 1.16 0.87
C MET A 72 -0.17 0.10 1.72
N LEU A 73 0.37 0.48 2.88
CA LEU A 73 0.96 -0.45 3.84
C LEU A 73 -0.09 -1.39 4.44
N PHE A 74 -1.16 -0.87 5.01
CA PHE A 74 -2.19 -1.71 5.64
C PHE A 74 -2.97 -2.58 4.64
N GLY A 75 -3.01 -2.19 3.36
CA GLY A 75 -3.50 -3.07 2.30
C GLY A 75 -2.76 -4.41 2.19
N LEU A 76 -1.51 -4.51 2.68
CA LEU A 76 -0.75 -5.75 2.77
C LEU A 76 -1.46 -6.79 3.65
N GLU A 77 -2.08 -6.37 4.75
CA GLU A 77 -2.80 -7.25 5.68
C GLU A 77 -3.99 -7.96 5.02
N GLY A 78 -4.72 -7.22 4.19
CA GLY A 78 -5.83 -7.76 3.40
C GLY A 78 -5.35 -8.79 2.37
N THR A 79 -4.26 -8.47 1.66
CA THR A 79 -3.63 -9.41 0.71
C THR A 79 -3.14 -10.68 1.42
N MET A 80 -2.42 -10.56 2.54
CA MET A 80 -1.94 -11.72 3.33
C MET A 80 -3.10 -12.62 3.76
N THR A 81 -4.15 -12.04 4.33
CA THR A 81 -5.31 -12.78 4.84
C THR A 81 -6.01 -13.52 3.72
N ALA A 82 -6.21 -12.87 2.58
CA ALA A 82 -6.88 -13.49 1.45
C ALA A 82 -6.07 -14.63 0.83
N VAL A 83 -4.75 -14.44 0.62
CA VAL A 83 -3.86 -15.48 0.09
C VAL A 83 -3.82 -16.69 1.03
N THR A 84 -3.69 -16.46 2.34
CA THR A 84 -3.70 -17.54 3.34
C THR A 84 -5.05 -18.27 3.37
N THR A 85 -6.15 -17.53 3.18
CA THR A 85 -7.50 -18.12 3.11
C THR A 85 -7.66 -18.99 1.87
N ASP A 86 -7.16 -18.55 0.72
CA ASP A 86 -7.22 -19.32 -0.53
C ASP A 86 -6.39 -20.60 -0.45
N VAL A 87 -5.21 -20.53 0.18
CA VAL A 87 -4.37 -21.72 0.47
C VAL A 87 -5.08 -22.67 1.44
N SER A 88 -5.59 -22.17 2.56
CA SER A 88 -6.22 -23.03 3.58
C SER A 88 -7.51 -23.70 3.10
N LYS A 89 -8.25 -23.07 2.17
CA LYS A 89 -9.44 -23.65 1.53
C LYS A 89 -9.13 -24.58 0.35
N GLY A 90 -7.86 -24.83 0.04
CA GLY A 90 -7.45 -25.67 -1.10
C GLY A 90 -7.84 -25.08 -2.46
N VAL A 91 -8.17 -23.78 -2.53
CA VAL A 91 -8.54 -23.10 -3.78
C VAL A 91 -7.33 -23.06 -4.71
N THR A 92 -6.14 -22.85 -4.15
CA THR A 92 -4.87 -22.88 -4.88
C THR A 92 -4.63 -24.23 -5.55
N ASP A 93 -4.93 -25.35 -4.88
CA ASP A 93 -4.76 -26.70 -5.45
C ASP A 93 -5.75 -26.98 -6.58
N ARG A 94 -7.00 -26.53 -6.44
CA ARG A 94 -8.00 -26.62 -7.50
C ARG A 94 -7.58 -25.85 -8.75
N PHE A 95 -7.06 -24.63 -8.60
CA PHE A 95 -6.57 -23.86 -9.75
C PHE A 95 -5.37 -24.50 -10.43
N ARG A 96 -4.50 -25.17 -9.67
CA ARG A 96 -3.36 -25.92 -10.23
C ARG A 96 -3.76 -27.19 -10.98
N SER A 97 -4.92 -27.76 -10.69
CA SER A 97 -5.47 -28.92 -11.39
C SER A 97 -6.18 -28.57 -12.71
N LEU A 98 -6.51 -27.30 -12.92
CA LEU A 98 -7.10 -26.79 -14.16
C LEU A 98 -6.00 -26.46 -15.18
N PRO A 99 -6.29 -26.50 -16.50
CA PRO A 99 -5.35 -26.09 -17.54
C PRO A 99 -5.18 -24.56 -17.60
N MET A 100 -4.93 -23.92 -16.46
CA MET A 100 -4.66 -22.50 -16.31
C MET A 100 -3.22 -22.26 -15.87
N SER A 101 -2.63 -21.17 -16.35
CA SER A 101 -1.31 -20.76 -15.91
C SER A 101 -1.34 -20.39 -14.41
N SER A 102 -0.45 -20.98 -13.62
CA SER A 102 -0.24 -20.60 -12.22
C SER A 102 0.04 -19.10 -12.04
N ALA A 103 0.65 -18.47 -13.05
CA ALA A 103 0.87 -17.02 -13.07
C ALA A 103 -0.44 -16.22 -13.18
N ALA A 104 -1.48 -16.76 -13.84
CA ALA A 104 -2.75 -16.06 -14.02
C ALA A 104 -3.53 -15.89 -12.69
N VAL A 105 -3.39 -16.84 -11.77
CA VAL A 105 -4.02 -16.76 -10.43
C VAL A 105 -3.42 -15.62 -9.62
N VAL A 106 -2.08 -15.57 -9.58
CA VAL A 106 -1.35 -14.55 -8.83
C VAL A 106 -1.53 -13.17 -9.46
N LEU A 107 -1.47 -13.08 -10.80
CA LEU A 107 -1.70 -11.83 -11.53
C LEU A 107 -3.14 -11.32 -11.36
N GLY A 108 -4.14 -12.21 -11.45
CA GLY A 108 -5.54 -11.85 -11.22
C GLY A 108 -5.78 -11.31 -9.81
N ARG A 109 -5.11 -11.87 -8.80
CA ARG A 109 -5.12 -11.34 -7.43
C ARG A 109 -4.47 -9.96 -7.35
N CYS A 110 -3.27 -9.80 -7.92
CA CYS A 110 -2.57 -8.52 -7.93
C CYS A 110 -3.41 -7.42 -8.60
N ILE A 111 -4.08 -7.73 -9.72
CA ILE A 111 -4.96 -6.79 -10.41
C ILE A 111 -6.14 -6.38 -9.51
N ALA A 112 -6.81 -7.34 -8.87
CA ALA A 112 -7.92 -7.05 -7.98
C ALA A 112 -7.50 -6.14 -6.82
N ASP A 113 -6.40 -6.48 -6.12
CA ASP A 113 -5.92 -5.70 -4.99
C ASP A 113 -5.38 -4.31 -5.42
N MET A 114 -4.85 -4.18 -6.63
CA MET A 114 -4.44 -2.89 -7.18
C MET A 114 -5.64 -2.00 -7.50
N LEU A 115 -6.72 -2.57 -8.05
CA LEU A 115 -7.97 -1.85 -8.29
C LEU A 115 -8.59 -1.36 -6.98
N ASP A 116 -8.56 -2.18 -5.92
CA ASP A 116 -9.02 -1.77 -4.59
C ASP A 116 -8.21 -0.60 -4.03
N SER A 117 -6.90 -0.65 -4.23
CA SER A 117 -5.99 0.40 -3.77
C SER A 117 -6.21 1.69 -4.56
N LEU A 118 -6.50 1.59 -5.86
CA LEU A 118 -6.90 2.72 -6.69
C LEU A 118 -8.19 3.36 -6.18
N VAL A 119 -9.23 2.55 -5.89
CA VAL A 119 -10.49 3.05 -5.32
C VAL A 119 -10.26 3.72 -3.97
N THR A 120 -9.47 3.09 -3.11
CA THR A 120 -9.10 3.64 -1.79
C THR A 120 -8.41 5.00 -1.92
N LEU A 121 -7.44 5.13 -2.85
CA LEU A 121 -6.77 6.41 -3.10
C LEU A 121 -7.73 7.47 -3.65
N VAL A 122 -8.66 7.11 -4.53
CA VAL A 122 -9.66 8.05 -5.06
C VAL A 122 -10.58 8.54 -3.95
N VAL A 123 -11.08 7.64 -3.10
CA VAL A 123 -11.92 7.99 -1.94
C VAL A 123 -11.16 8.91 -0.98
N LEU A 124 -9.90 8.59 -0.69
CA LEU A 124 -9.09 9.41 0.20
C LEU A 124 -8.72 10.76 -0.41
N ALA A 125 -8.42 10.82 -1.70
CA ALA A 125 -8.16 12.08 -2.41
C ALA A 125 -9.40 12.97 -2.45
N ALA A 126 -10.57 12.40 -2.74
CA ALA A 126 -11.85 13.13 -2.71
C ALA A 126 -12.15 13.67 -1.30
N THR A 127 -11.92 12.85 -0.27
CA THR A 127 -12.09 13.28 1.14
C THR A 127 -11.09 14.38 1.50
N GLY A 128 -9.81 14.22 1.15
CA GLY A 128 -8.78 15.24 1.38
C GLY A 128 -9.16 16.56 0.73
N LEU A 129 -9.55 16.54 -0.55
CA LEU A 129 -10.00 17.73 -1.29
C LEU A 129 -11.20 18.40 -0.60
N ALA A 130 -12.16 17.62 -0.09
CA ALA A 130 -13.30 18.14 0.66
C ALA A 130 -12.92 18.80 1.99
N LEU A 131 -11.84 18.32 2.63
CA LEU A 131 -11.30 18.86 3.89
C LEU A 131 -10.28 19.98 3.67
N GLY A 132 -10.08 20.41 2.42
CA GLY A 132 -9.23 21.54 2.08
C GLY A 132 -7.79 21.19 1.70
N TRP A 133 -7.42 19.91 1.64
CA TRP A 133 -6.15 19.50 1.01
C TRP A 133 -6.15 19.85 -0.47
N ARG A 134 -5.04 20.40 -0.96
CA ARG A 134 -4.86 20.70 -2.38
C ARG A 134 -3.51 20.19 -2.87
N TRP A 135 -3.44 19.90 -4.16
CA TRP A 135 -2.16 19.76 -4.87
C TRP A 135 -1.81 21.09 -5.52
N HIS A 136 -0.55 21.52 -5.42
CA HIS A 136 -0.10 22.83 -5.87
C HIS A 136 0.77 22.76 -7.14
N GLU A 137 1.44 21.63 -7.38
CA GLU A 137 2.39 21.42 -8.49
C GLU A 137 1.74 20.92 -9.80
N GLY A 138 0.43 21.09 -9.94
CA GLY A 138 -0.33 20.69 -11.13
C GLY A 138 -0.64 19.19 -11.26
N LEU A 139 -1.42 18.86 -12.28
CA LEU A 139 -1.93 17.50 -12.52
C LEU A 139 -0.81 16.45 -12.81
N PRO A 140 0.24 16.75 -13.60
CA PRO A 140 1.30 15.77 -13.87
C PRO A 140 2.03 15.32 -12.61
N SER A 141 2.34 16.25 -11.70
CA SER A 141 3.02 15.97 -10.44
C SER A 141 2.13 15.16 -9.50
N ALA A 142 0.84 15.48 -9.44
CA ALA A 142 -0.14 14.67 -8.72
C ALA A 142 -0.24 13.23 -9.26
N LEU A 143 -0.28 13.04 -10.58
CA LEU A 143 -0.28 11.71 -11.19
C LEU A 143 1.01 10.94 -10.90
N ALA A 144 2.17 11.60 -10.90
CA ALA A 144 3.43 10.98 -10.50
C ALA A 144 3.39 10.55 -9.03
N ALA A 145 2.82 11.36 -8.13
CA ALA A 145 2.67 11.02 -6.71
C ALA A 145 1.78 9.79 -6.50
N PHE A 146 0.63 9.72 -7.17
CA PHE A 146 -0.23 8.53 -7.16
C PHE A 146 0.47 7.31 -7.77
N GLY A 147 1.26 7.51 -8.82
CA GLY A 147 2.09 6.46 -9.42
C GLY A 147 3.09 5.86 -8.42
N LEU A 148 3.77 6.69 -7.62
CA LEU A 148 4.68 6.21 -6.57
C LEU A 148 3.95 5.42 -5.47
N LEU A 149 2.77 5.88 -5.06
CA LEU A 149 1.94 5.18 -4.08
C LEU A 149 1.48 3.80 -4.59
N LEU A 150 1.04 3.72 -5.84
CA LEU A 150 0.66 2.46 -6.47
C LEU A 150 1.87 1.55 -6.70
N LEU A 151 3.05 2.10 -7.00
CA LEU A 151 4.30 1.34 -7.10
C LEU A 151 4.69 0.73 -5.75
N LEU A 152 4.62 1.51 -4.67
CA LEU A 152 4.80 1.01 -3.31
C LEU A 152 3.80 -0.11 -3.01
N ARG A 153 2.52 0.11 -3.31
CA ARG A 153 1.47 -0.90 -3.13
C ARG A 153 1.77 -2.18 -3.90
N PHE A 154 2.25 -2.07 -5.13
CA PHE A 154 2.62 -3.20 -5.96
C PHE A 154 3.75 -4.03 -5.34
N ALA A 155 4.77 -3.38 -4.82
CA ALA A 155 5.85 -4.05 -4.10
C ALA A 155 5.32 -4.79 -2.86
N LEU A 156 4.46 -4.13 -2.09
CA LEU A 156 3.86 -4.69 -0.88
C LEU A 156 2.88 -5.84 -1.16
N LEU A 157 2.26 -5.89 -2.34
CA LEU A 157 1.48 -7.06 -2.78
C LEU A 157 2.35 -8.31 -2.80
N TRP A 158 3.53 -8.24 -3.40
CA TRP A 158 4.43 -9.39 -3.48
C TRP A 158 4.95 -9.81 -2.12
N VAL A 159 5.22 -8.86 -1.22
CA VAL A 159 5.56 -9.16 0.18
C VAL A 159 4.40 -9.89 0.87
N GLY A 160 3.18 -9.36 0.77
CA GLY A 160 2.00 -9.97 1.38
C GLY A 160 1.64 -11.33 0.80
N ILE A 161 1.79 -11.51 -0.51
CA ILE A 161 1.62 -12.82 -1.17
C ILE A 161 2.67 -13.80 -0.66
N PHE A 162 3.95 -13.42 -0.65
CA PHE A 162 5.01 -14.30 -0.17
C PHE A 162 4.77 -14.77 1.27
N ILE A 163 4.40 -13.84 2.16
CA ILE A 163 4.08 -14.15 3.55
C ILE A 163 2.85 -15.06 3.61
N GLY A 164 1.77 -14.73 2.90
CA GLY A 164 0.54 -15.53 2.88
C GLY A 164 0.73 -16.95 2.33
N LEU A 165 1.68 -17.16 1.42
CA LEU A 165 2.06 -18.50 0.92
C LEU A 165 3.02 -19.25 1.86
N THR A 166 3.61 -18.56 2.83
CA THR A 166 4.58 -19.13 3.78
C THR A 166 3.91 -19.49 5.11
N VAL A 167 2.97 -18.66 5.54
CA VAL A 167 2.23 -18.82 6.78
C VAL A 167 1.18 -19.93 6.64
N LYS A 168 1.11 -20.83 7.63
CA LYS A 168 0.27 -22.04 7.57
C LYS A 168 -1.10 -21.92 8.23
N ASN A 169 -1.30 -20.96 9.14
CA ASN A 169 -2.52 -20.85 9.94
C ASN A 169 -2.89 -19.38 10.22
N ALA A 170 -4.16 -19.16 10.56
CA ALA A 170 -4.71 -17.82 10.82
C ALA A 170 -4.00 -17.12 12.00
N GLN A 171 -3.58 -17.87 13.02
CA GLN A 171 -2.87 -17.32 14.18
C GLN A 171 -1.55 -16.68 13.80
N SER A 172 -0.75 -17.33 12.95
CA SER A 172 0.50 -16.77 12.45
C SER A 172 0.27 -15.56 11.53
N VAL A 173 -0.86 -15.48 10.80
CA VAL A 173 -1.19 -14.27 10.03
C VAL A 173 -1.38 -13.09 10.98
N THR A 174 -2.14 -13.27 12.05
CA THR A 174 -2.35 -12.21 13.06
C THR A 174 -1.04 -11.78 13.70
N MET A 175 -0.12 -12.71 14.02
CA MET A 175 1.21 -12.35 14.55
C MET A 175 2.02 -11.50 13.58
N VAL A 176 1.97 -11.81 12.27
CA VAL A 176 2.66 -10.99 11.26
C VAL A 176 2.00 -9.63 11.08
N GLN A 177 0.66 -9.54 11.13
CA GLN A 177 -0.07 -8.26 11.08
C GLN A 177 0.35 -7.34 12.22
N VAL A 178 0.50 -7.87 13.45
CA VAL A 178 0.99 -7.07 14.60
C VAL A 178 2.36 -6.47 14.33
N LEU A 179 3.23 -7.11 13.54
CA LEU A 179 4.54 -6.56 13.17
C LEU A 179 4.48 -5.47 12.09
N VAL A 180 3.40 -5.42 11.29
CA VAL A 180 3.20 -4.38 10.27
C VAL A 180 2.95 -3.01 10.92
N TRP A 181 2.26 -3.01 12.07
CA TRP A 181 1.88 -1.78 12.78
C TRP A 181 3.09 -0.94 13.22
N PRO A 182 4.08 -1.49 13.96
CA PRO A 182 5.31 -0.76 14.27
C PRO A 182 5.96 -0.18 13.02
N VAL A 183 6.05 -0.92 11.91
CA VAL A 183 6.66 -0.41 10.65
C VAL A 183 5.90 0.79 10.09
N GLY A 184 4.56 0.79 10.18
CA GLY A 184 3.72 1.91 9.80
C GLY A 184 3.87 3.13 10.70
N PHE A 185 3.83 2.92 12.02
CA PHE A 185 3.93 3.99 13.01
C PHE A 185 5.34 4.56 13.17
N LEU A 186 6.38 3.78 12.89
CA LEU A 186 7.78 4.20 12.83
C LEU A 186 8.11 4.99 11.55
N SER A 187 7.15 5.21 10.67
CA SER A 187 7.34 6.00 9.46
C SER A 187 7.10 7.48 9.69
N SER A 188 7.64 8.32 8.81
CA SER A 188 7.38 9.77 8.79
C SER A 188 5.97 10.15 8.27
N ALA A 189 5.05 9.18 8.21
CA ALA A 189 3.70 9.38 7.70
C ALA A 189 2.86 10.29 8.61
N PHE A 190 3.04 10.22 9.93
CA PHE A 190 2.22 10.96 10.91
C PHE A 190 2.94 12.13 11.58
N VAL A 191 4.25 12.02 11.78
CA VAL A 191 5.04 12.97 12.57
C VAL A 191 6.33 13.29 11.84
N ALA A 192 6.75 14.55 11.93
CA ALA A 192 8.03 15.03 11.42
C ALA A 192 9.19 14.21 11.99
N THR A 193 10.15 13.85 11.13
CA THR A 193 11.34 13.08 11.57
C THR A 193 12.22 13.85 12.55
N SER A 194 12.12 15.17 12.59
CA SER A 194 12.88 16.07 13.49
C SER A 194 12.46 15.99 14.95
N THR A 195 11.27 15.45 15.25
CA THR A 195 10.80 15.27 16.63
C THR A 195 11.04 13.85 17.15
N MET A 196 11.62 12.97 16.33
CA MET A 196 11.94 11.59 16.69
C MET A 196 13.35 11.48 17.30
N PRO A 197 13.59 10.52 18.22
CA PRO A 197 14.94 10.19 18.67
C PRO A 197 15.87 9.81 17.49
N ASP A 198 17.16 10.16 17.55
CA ASP A 198 18.09 10.02 16.40
C ASP A 198 18.14 8.62 15.77
N TRP A 199 18.09 7.57 16.59
CA TRP A 199 18.07 6.19 16.12
C TRP A 199 16.78 5.85 15.36
N LEU A 200 15.65 6.40 15.84
CA LEU A 200 14.33 6.21 15.26
C LEU A 200 14.21 6.97 13.94
N GLY A 201 14.70 8.21 13.92
CA GLY A 201 14.76 9.03 12.71
C GLY A 201 15.58 8.37 11.61
N THR A 202 16.69 7.73 11.97
CA THR A 202 17.52 6.99 11.00
C THR A 202 16.77 5.79 10.40
N VAL A 203 16.11 4.98 11.23
CA VAL A 203 15.31 3.83 10.74
C VAL A 203 14.13 4.30 9.89
N ALA A 204 13.45 5.36 10.32
CA ALA A 204 12.34 5.97 9.59
C ALA A 204 12.79 6.45 8.20
N GLN A 205 13.99 7.00 8.05
CA GLN A 205 14.50 7.49 6.77
C GLN A 205 14.71 6.37 5.74
N TRP A 206 15.19 5.20 6.16
CA TRP A 206 15.39 4.05 5.25
C TRP A 206 14.10 3.28 4.94
N ASN A 207 13.00 3.61 5.60
CA ASN A 207 11.72 2.95 5.39
C ASN A 207 11.14 3.32 4.00
N PRO A 208 10.83 2.34 3.12
CA PRO A 208 10.20 2.61 1.82
C PRO A 208 8.92 3.43 1.96
N LEU A 209 8.15 3.22 3.03
CA LEU A 209 6.93 3.97 3.32
C LEU A 209 7.23 5.46 3.54
N SER A 210 8.25 5.78 4.35
CA SER A 210 8.66 7.16 4.62
C SER A 210 9.18 7.86 3.38
N ALA A 211 9.98 7.15 2.57
CA ALA A 211 10.50 7.67 1.31
C ALA A 211 9.36 8.01 0.34
N THR A 212 8.39 7.10 0.16
CA THR A 212 7.21 7.34 -0.68
C THR A 212 6.35 8.48 -0.13
N ALA A 213 6.07 8.53 1.17
CA ALA A 213 5.30 9.62 1.77
C ALA A 213 5.97 10.99 1.55
N THR A 214 7.27 11.07 1.77
CA THR A 214 8.07 12.29 1.58
C THR A 214 8.11 12.72 0.11
N ALA A 215 8.32 11.77 -0.81
CA ALA A 215 8.31 12.04 -2.24
C ALA A 215 6.93 12.48 -2.74
N SER A 216 5.85 11.83 -2.28
CA SER A 216 4.48 12.21 -2.61
C SER A 216 4.15 13.60 -2.11
N ARG A 217 4.57 13.97 -0.89
CA ARG A 217 4.42 15.34 -0.35
C ARG A 217 5.06 16.38 -1.25
N ALA A 218 6.31 16.17 -1.65
CA ALA A 218 7.01 17.06 -2.57
C ALA A 218 6.29 17.19 -3.92
N LEU A 219 5.85 16.07 -4.51
CA LEU A 219 5.13 16.06 -5.78
C LEU A 219 3.73 16.65 -5.72
N PHE A 220 3.06 16.63 -4.56
CA PHE A 220 1.80 17.33 -4.37
C PHE A 220 2.01 18.84 -4.09
N GLY A 221 3.24 19.31 -3.91
CA GLY A 221 3.53 20.70 -3.55
C GLY A 221 3.23 21.01 -2.09
N ASN A 222 3.32 19.99 -1.22
CA ASN A 222 3.07 20.08 0.22
C ASN A 222 4.29 19.54 1.00
N PRO A 223 5.51 20.09 0.76
CA PRO A 223 6.71 19.59 1.41
C PRO A 223 6.63 19.79 2.93
N ASP A 224 7.17 18.86 3.70
CA ASP A 224 7.28 19.00 5.15
C ASP A 224 8.38 20.03 5.48
N PRO A 225 8.03 21.22 6.01
CA PRO A 225 9.01 22.27 6.31
C PRO A 225 9.96 21.89 7.47
N SER A 226 9.58 20.87 8.25
CA SER A 226 10.34 20.38 9.41
C SER A 226 11.16 19.12 9.11
N ALA A 227 11.17 18.67 7.85
CA ALA A 227 11.97 17.53 7.44
C ALA A 227 13.47 17.87 7.50
N THR A 228 14.22 17.07 8.28
CA THR A 228 15.66 17.21 8.38
C THR A 228 16.31 16.90 7.02
N ALA A 229 17.22 17.76 6.55
CA ALA A 229 17.95 17.57 5.31
C ALA A 229 19.02 16.46 5.44
N THR A 230 18.59 15.21 5.53
CA THR A 230 19.45 14.02 5.39
C THR A 230 19.55 13.59 3.94
N TRP A 231 20.62 12.86 3.60
CA TRP A 231 20.88 12.41 2.21
C TRP A 231 19.67 11.66 1.61
N ILE A 232 18.98 10.83 2.39
CA ILE A 232 17.79 10.09 1.96
C ILE A 232 16.56 11.01 1.83
N GLY A 233 16.41 11.99 2.72
CA GLY A 233 15.37 13.02 2.60
C GLY A 233 15.52 13.84 1.32
N THR A 234 16.76 14.23 0.99
CA THR A 234 17.07 14.95 -0.26
C THR A 234 16.89 14.10 -1.52
N HIS A 235 17.04 12.78 -1.43
CA HIS A 235 16.85 11.84 -2.54
C HIS A 235 15.56 11.01 -2.38
N ALA A 236 14.56 11.53 -1.66
CA ALA A 236 13.35 10.79 -1.33
C ALA A 236 12.62 10.26 -2.57
N GLY A 237 12.60 11.03 -3.67
CA GLY A 237 12.03 10.59 -4.95
C GLY A 237 12.72 9.36 -5.54
N LEU A 238 14.06 9.31 -5.49
CA LEU A 238 14.82 8.13 -5.95
C LEU A 238 14.63 6.95 -5.00
N ALA A 239 14.64 7.18 -3.69
CA ALA A 239 14.39 6.14 -2.69
C ALA A 239 12.98 5.54 -2.83
N ALA A 240 11.97 6.38 -3.10
CA ALA A 240 10.58 5.98 -3.36
C ALA A 240 10.41 5.16 -4.64
N LEU A 241 11.34 5.25 -5.60
CA LEU A 241 11.37 4.41 -6.80
C LEU A 241 12.16 3.12 -6.56
N ILE A 242 13.40 3.27 -6.07
CA ILE A 242 14.35 2.17 -5.95
C ILE A 242 13.85 1.14 -4.93
N ALA A 243 13.37 1.58 -3.77
CA ALA A 243 12.99 0.63 -2.71
C ALA A 243 11.81 -0.27 -3.12
N PRO A 244 10.68 0.23 -3.66
CA PRO A 244 9.63 -0.63 -4.20
C PRO A 244 10.09 -1.53 -5.34
N LEU A 245 10.98 -1.07 -6.22
CA LEU A 245 11.53 -1.88 -7.31
C LEU A 245 12.40 -3.03 -6.80
N VAL A 246 13.27 -2.76 -5.82
CA VAL A 246 14.09 -3.79 -5.15
C VAL A 246 13.22 -4.80 -4.44
N LEU A 247 12.22 -4.34 -3.68
CA LEU A 247 11.25 -5.23 -3.03
C LEU A 247 10.52 -6.11 -4.04
N THR A 248 10.06 -5.54 -5.15
CA THR A 248 9.41 -6.30 -6.23
C THR A 248 10.38 -7.32 -6.83
N ALA A 249 11.62 -6.92 -7.14
CA ALA A 249 12.63 -7.80 -7.72
C ALA A 249 13.00 -8.98 -6.82
N ILE A 250 12.88 -8.83 -5.50
CA ILE A 250 13.14 -9.90 -4.51
C ILE A 250 11.89 -10.76 -4.30
N PHE A 251 10.75 -10.14 -3.97
CA PHE A 251 9.57 -10.88 -3.51
C PHE A 251 8.74 -11.48 -4.64
N LEU A 252 8.80 -10.94 -5.86
CA LEU A 252 8.15 -11.53 -7.02
C LEU A 252 8.70 -12.94 -7.34
N PRO A 253 10.02 -13.15 -7.55
CA PRO A 253 10.56 -14.48 -7.82
C PRO A 253 10.40 -15.41 -6.61
N LEU A 254 10.53 -14.90 -5.38
CA LEU A 254 10.30 -15.70 -4.16
C LEU A 254 8.85 -16.19 -4.07
N SER A 255 7.88 -15.31 -4.34
CA SER A 255 6.45 -15.67 -4.38
C SER A 255 6.17 -16.69 -5.47
N ALA A 256 6.73 -16.49 -6.68
CA ALA A 256 6.56 -17.42 -7.79
C ALA A 256 7.17 -18.80 -7.50
N HIS A 257 8.36 -18.83 -6.89
CA HIS A 257 9.02 -20.06 -6.47
C HIS A 257 8.22 -20.76 -5.37
N ARG A 258 7.77 -20.02 -4.35
CA ARG A 258 6.95 -20.57 -3.27
C ARG A 258 5.64 -21.14 -3.81
N PHE A 259 4.96 -20.41 -4.68
CA PHE A 259 3.71 -20.85 -5.29
C PHE A 259 3.88 -22.17 -6.04
N ARG A 260 5.00 -22.38 -6.76
CA ARG A 260 5.29 -23.64 -7.47
C ARG A 260 5.61 -24.80 -6.53
N THR A 261 6.35 -24.51 -5.46
CA THR A 261 6.81 -25.50 -4.47
C THR A 261 5.77 -25.83 -3.39
N LEU A 262 4.60 -25.19 -3.39
CA LEU A 262 3.44 -25.63 -2.62
C LEU A 262 3.00 -27.00 -3.16
N SER A 263 3.56 -28.11 -2.71
CA SER A 263 3.13 -29.44 -3.15
C SER A 263 2.81 -30.33 -1.96
N ARG A 264 1.53 -30.75 -1.94
CA ARG A 264 0.84 -31.81 -1.18
C ARG A 264 0.92 -31.75 0.34
#